data_AF-A0A1L9BJI5-F1
#
_entry.id   AF-A0A1L9BJI5-F1
#
_cell.length_a   1.000
_cell.length_b   1.000
_cell.length_c   1.000
_cell.angle_alpha   90.00
_cell.angle_beta   90.00
_cell.angle_gamma   90.00
#
_symmetry.space_group_name_H-M   'P 1'
#
loop_
_entity.id
_entity.type
_entity.pdbx_description
1 polymer ?
#
loop_
_entity_poly.entity_id
_entity_poly.type
_entity_poly.pdbx_seq_one_letter_code
_entity_poly.pdbx_strand_id
1 'polypeptide(L)'
;MVTALRTLSQQRSALTRALACSERPEVLNRMHELLGDPDLDVVAAASEVLIFHHAPLGTTLSRLLASDDPVKQVLGMKALADGPPSLHDTERLLMGLAHEVPVVAAAAMEVGCRLGFGSAWQLVKERAAGADRMAMLLLALGGGPAEYRELLAALSDAARRPSALWALGFVGTPETVDASLEWLNDRQAGPLAGEVFTAVTGVNLAEANLTVDPEETEALDHAPEDDLPLPDPVKVRHWWKQHRGTFTDGQRYLMGEPRSWTGLLAALLRGSMRRRSALLLDLQLRCPEKRSLLLQPRAPTRQQYAELAAIQRLDHVELNAARSLF
;
A
#
# COMPACT_ATOMS: atom_id res chain seq x y z
N MET A 1 21.54 7.45 -23.01
CA MET A 1 20.79 6.79 -21.92
C MET A 1 20.31 5.38 -22.30
N VAL A 2 19.64 5.18 -23.44
CA VAL A 2 19.21 3.82 -23.86
C VAL A 2 20.37 2.85 -24.05
N THR A 3 21.47 3.31 -24.68
CA THR A 3 22.72 2.53 -24.74
C THR A 3 23.24 2.18 -23.34
N ALA A 4 23.08 3.08 -22.36
CA ALA A 4 23.52 2.86 -20.98
C ALA A 4 22.64 1.83 -20.25
N LEU A 5 21.33 1.72 -20.54
CA LEU A 5 20.50 0.63 -20.00
C LEU A 5 20.98 -0.75 -20.46
N ARG A 6 21.53 -0.83 -21.68
CA ARG A 6 22.10 -2.05 -22.26
C ARG A 6 23.50 -2.34 -21.71
N THR A 7 24.35 -1.33 -21.60
CA THR A 7 25.78 -1.53 -21.32
C THR A 7 26.17 -1.41 -19.84
N LEU A 8 25.34 -0.76 -19.00
CA LEU A 8 25.64 -0.50 -17.58
C LEU A 8 24.68 -1.28 -16.68
N SER A 9 24.80 -2.60 -16.66
CA SER A 9 23.93 -3.50 -15.86
C SER A 9 23.87 -3.12 -14.38
N GLN A 10 25.01 -2.75 -13.78
CA GLN A 10 25.10 -2.33 -12.37
C GLN A 10 24.36 -1.02 -12.07
N GLN A 11 24.20 -0.14 -13.05
CA GLN A 11 23.52 1.15 -12.89
C GLN A 11 22.07 1.12 -13.38
N ARG A 12 21.61 0.00 -13.92
CA ARG A 12 20.32 -0.12 -14.60
C ARG A 12 19.16 0.32 -13.73
N SER A 13 19.10 -0.11 -12.46
CA SER A 13 18.02 0.28 -11.53
C SER A 13 17.97 1.80 -11.30
N ALA A 14 19.12 2.45 -11.08
CA ALA A 14 19.19 3.90 -10.91
C ALA A 14 18.80 4.65 -12.20
N LEU A 15 19.21 4.14 -13.37
CA LEU A 15 18.83 4.70 -14.67
C LEU A 15 17.33 4.56 -14.94
N THR A 16 16.75 3.38 -14.68
CA THR A 16 15.31 3.12 -14.77
C THR A 16 14.54 4.10 -13.88
N ARG A 17 15.00 4.31 -12.64
CA ARG A 17 14.39 5.25 -11.72
C ARG A 17 14.46 6.69 -12.22
N ALA A 18 15.61 7.11 -12.75
CA ALA A 18 15.77 8.45 -13.33
C ALA A 18 14.88 8.67 -14.55
N LEU A 19 14.73 7.65 -15.40
CA LEU A 19 13.83 7.67 -16.57
C LEU A 19 12.36 7.75 -16.16
N ALA A 20 11.95 7.00 -15.14
CA ALA A 20 10.61 7.05 -14.59
C ALA A 20 10.25 8.42 -13.99
N CYS A 21 11.23 9.20 -13.52
CA CYS A 21 10.99 10.57 -13.07
C CYS A 21 10.97 11.59 -14.22
N SER A 22 11.12 11.17 -15.47
CA SER A 22 11.12 12.07 -16.62
C SER A 22 9.71 12.30 -17.16
N GLU A 23 9.30 13.57 -17.25
CA GLU A 23 8.01 13.96 -17.85
C GLU A 23 8.09 14.16 -19.37
N ARG A 24 9.23 13.85 -20.00
CA ARG A 24 9.45 14.05 -21.44
C ARG A 24 8.71 12.98 -22.26
N PRO A 25 7.76 13.34 -23.14
CA PRO A 25 7.02 12.36 -23.95
C PRO A 25 7.93 11.46 -24.81
N GLU A 26 9.07 11.97 -25.25
CA GLU A 26 10.04 11.23 -26.05
C GLU A 26 10.65 10.05 -25.28
N VAL A 27 10.74 10.16 -23.95
CA VAL A 27 11.22 9.06 -23.10
C VAL A 27 10.23 7.90 -23.14
N LEU A 28 8.93 8.16 -22.99
CA LEU A 28 7.91 7.12 -23.05
C LEU A 28 7.84 6.46 -24.42
N ASN A 29 7.89 7.22 -25.50
CA ASN A 29 7.95 6.69 -26.86
C ASN A 29 9.15 5.74 -27.00
N ARG A 30 10.31 6.15 -26.48
CA ARG A 30 11.50 5.32 -26.52
C ARG A 30 11.40 4.06 -25.67
N MET A 31 10.70 4.10 -24.53
CA MET A 31 10.46 2.89 -23.72
C MET A 31 9.55 1.90 -24.45
N HIS A 32 8.53 2.37 -25.18
CA HIS A 32 7.71 1.49 -26.02
C HIS A 32 8.54 0.78 -27.11
N GLU A 33 9.47 1.48 -27.75
CA GLU A 33 10.39 0.88 -28.74
C GLU A 33 11.25 -0.22 -28.12
N LEU A 34 11.66 -0.07 -26.85
CA LEU A 34 12.49 -1.04 -26.13
C LEU A 34 11.73 -2.28 -25.66
N LEU A 35 10.40 -2.30 -25.74
CA LEU A 35 9.63 -3.52 -25.46
C LEU A 35 9.91 -4.63 -26.48
N GLY A 36 10.32 -4.27 -27.69
CA GLY A 36 10.72 -5.21 -28.74
C GLY A 36 12.18 -5.70 -28.63
N ASP A 37 12.92 -5.31 -27.59
CA ASP A 37 14.33 -5.67 -27.45
C ASP A 37 14.49 -7.20 -27.22
N PRO A 38 15.52 -7.83 -27.82
CA PRO A 38 15.85 -9.23 -27.53
C PRO A 38 16.32 -9.45 -26.09
N ASP A 39 16.94 -8.44 -25.46
CA ASP A 39 17.40 -8.53 -24.07
C ASP A 39 16.24 -8.27 -23.10
N LEU A 40 15.82 -9.32 -22.41
CA LEU A 40 14.68 -9.26 -21.50
C LEU A 40 14.93 -8.37 -20.27
N ASP A 41 16.19 -8.09 -19.91
CA ASP A 41 16.51 -7.12 -18.86
C ASP A 41 16.23 -5.68 -19.30
N VAL A 42 16.51 -5.38 -20.58
CA VAL A 42 16.20 -4.07 -21.18
C VAL A 42 14.69 -3.90 -21.29
N VAL A 43 13.99 -4.95 -21.71
CA VAL A 43 12.52 -5.00 -21.73
C VAL A 43 11.94 -4.76 -20.35
N ALA A 44 12.48 -5.41 -19.31
CA ALA A 44 12.03 -5.23 -17.93
C ALA A 44 12.26 -3.79 -17.44
N ALA A 45 13.43 -3.20 -17.71
CA ALA A 45 13.69 -1.80 -17.37
C ALA A 45 12.71 -0.83 -18.08
N ALA A 46 12.45 -1.04 -19.37
CA ALA A 46 11.50 -0.23 -20.13
C ALA A 46 10.06 -0.41 -19.60
N SER A 47 9.68 -1.64 -19.26
CA SER A 47 8.37 -1.96 -18.70
C SER A 47 8.17 -1.35 -17.32
N GLU A 48 9.20 -1.28 -16.47
CA GLU A 48 9.13 -0.60 -15.17
C GLU A 48 8.86 0.90 -15.33
N VAL A 49 9.50 1.56 -16.31
CA VAL A 49 9.19 2.96 -16.63
C VAL A 49 7.76 3.10 -17.14
N LEU A 50 7.30 2.23 -18.04
CA LEU A 50 5.94 2.32 -18.59
C LEU A 50 4.86 2.08 -17.53
N ILE A 51 5.01 1.06 -16.68
CA ILE A 51 4.13 0.80 -15.53
C ILE A 51 4.13 2.01 -14.58
N PHE A 52 5.29 2.63 -14.35
CA PHE A 52 5.37 3.83 -13.51
C PHE A 52 4.49 4.97 -14.02
N HIS A 53 4.35 5.09 -15.34
CA HIS A 53 3.51 6.07 -16.02
C HIS A 53 2.12 5.53 -16.42
N HIS A 54 1.70 4.38 -15.89
CA HIS A 54 0.42 3.74 -16.20
C HIS A 54 0.21 3.47 -17.70
N ALA A 55 1.32 3.22 -18.43
CA ALA A 55 1.31 2.96 -19.86
C ALA A 55 1.24 1.44 -20.15
N PRO A 56 0.44 1.01 -21.13
CA PRO A 56 0.24 -0.40 -21.42
C PRO A 56 1.48 -1.05 -22.02
N LEU A 57 1.75 -2.31 -21.64
CA LEU A 57 2.88 -3.09 -22.18
C LEU A 57 2.55 -3.86 -23.46
N GLY A 58 1.28 -3.91 -23.87
CA GLY A 58 0.81 -4.67 -25.02
C GLY A 58 1.18 -6.16 -24.91
N THR A 59 1.67 -6.73 -26.00
CA THR A 59 2.06 -8.16 -26.08
C THR A 59 3.26 -8.53 -25.21
N THR A 60 4.02 -7.55 -24.72
CA THR A 60 5.18 -7.78 -23.86
C THR A 60 4.79 -8.25 -22.47
N LEU A 61 3.56 -7.96 -22.04
CA LEU A 61 3.01 -8.44 -20.78
C LEU A 61 3.12 -9.96 -20.65
N SER A 62 2.69 -10.70 -21.68
CA SER A 62 2.75 -12.16 -21.70
C SER A 62 4.18 -12.69 -21.65
N ARG A 63 5.15 -11.98 -22.24
CA ARG A 63 6.59 -12.32 -22.15
C ARG A 63 7.11 -12.20 -20.72
N LEU A 64 6.70 -11.15 -19.99
CA LEU A 64 7.10 -10.94 -18.59
C LEU A 64 6.45 -11.96 -17.66
N LEU A 65 5.15 -12.23 -17.82
CA LEU A 65 4.42 -13.22 -17.02
C LEU A 65 4.93 -14.66 -17.22
N ALA A 66 5.47 -14.97 -18.40
CA ALA A 66 6.02 -16.28 -18.74
C ALA A 66 7.53 -16.42 -18.46
N SER A 67 8.19 -15.37 -17.96
CA SER A 67 9.62 -15.38 -17.66
C SER A 67 9.95 -16.34 -16.51
N ASP A 68 11.10 -17.01 -16.55
CA ASP A 68 11.60 -17.82 -15.42
C ASP A 68 12.21 -16.96 -14.30
N ASP A 69 12.51 -15.69 -14.58
CA ASP A 69 13.00 -14.72 -13.60
C ASP A 69 11.84 -14.14 -12.74
N PRO A 70 11.85 -14.35 -11.40
CA PRO A 70 10.82 -13.83 -10.50
C PRO A 70 10.63 -12.32 -10.55
N VAL A 71 11.70 -11.54 -10.77
CA VAL A 71 11.62 -10.07 -10.81
C VAL A 71 10.77 -9.62 -12.00
N LYS A 72 10.96 -10.29 -13.14
CA LYS A 72 10.23 -10.02 -14.39
C LYS A 72 8.78 -10.49 -14.29
N GLN A 73 8.53 -11.63 -13.66
CA GLN A 73 7.17 -12.09 -13.35
C GLN A 73 6.43 -11.09 -12.47
N VAL A 74 7.04 -10.62 -11.37
CA VAL A 74 6.46 -9.59 -10.48
C VAL A 74 6.13 -8.32 -11.25
N LEU A 75 6.99 -7.90 -12.18
CA LEU A 75 6.74 -6.74 -13.03
C LEU A 75 5.52 -6.96 -13.94
N GLY A 76 5.43 -8.14 -14.56
CA GLY A 76 4.25 -8.55 -15.34
C GLY A 76 2.97 -8.55 -14.49
N MET A 77 3.01 -9.09 -13.27
CA MET A 77 1.87 -9.10 -12.36
C MET A 77 1.39 -7.68 -12.05
N LYS A 78 2.32 -6.75 -11.72
CA LYS A 78 1.97 -5.36 -11.44
C LYS A 78 1.27 -4.68 -12.61
N ALA A 79 1.70 -4.96 -13.84
CA ALA A 79 1.09 -4.41 -15.05
C ALA A 79 -0.34 -4.90 -15.32
N LEU A 80 -0.74 -6.06 -14.77
CA LEU A 80 -2.11 -6.56 -14.89
C LEU A 80 -3.15 -5.64 -14.24
N ALA A 81 -2.73 -4.86 -13.26
CA ALA A 81 -3.65 -4.10 -12.44
C ALA A 81 -4.18 -2.81 -13.12
N ASP A 82 -3.67 -2.48 -14.31
CA ASP A 82 -4.00 -1.28 -15.08
C ASP A 82 -5.03 -1.55 -16.21
N GLY A 83 -5.58 -2.77 -16.33
CA GLY A 83 -6.60 -3.10 -17.31
C GLY A 83 -7.31 -4.44 -17.07
N PRO A 84 -8.38 -4.74 -17.83
CA PRO A 84 -9.07 -6.02 -17.71
C PRO A 84 -8.15 -7.16 -18.17
N PRO A 85 -7.91 -8.20 -17.35
CA PRO A 85 -7.04 -9.30 -17.72
C PRO A 85 -7.67 -10.14 -18.84
N SER A 86 -6.84 -10.62 -19.77
CA SER A 86 -7.26 -11.68 -20.69
C SER A 86 -7.42 -13.02 -19.97
N LEU A 87 -7.95 -14.04 -20.65
CA LEU A 87 -8.00 -15.40 -20.11
C LEU A 87 -6.59 -15.92 -19.78
N HIS A 88 -5.61 -15.67 -20.66
CA HIS A 88 -4.23 -16.09 -20.43
C HIS A 88 -3.61 -15.37 -19.22
N ASP A 89 -3.87 -14.06 -19.09
CA ASP A 89 -3.40 -13.28 -17.95
C ASP A 89 -3.99 -13.79 -16.63
N THR A 90 -5.26 -14.18 -16.65
CA THR A 90 -5.96 -14.78 -15.51
C THR A 90 -5.32 -16.11 -15.10
N GLU A 91 -5.02 -16.99 -16.05
CA GLU A 91 -4.32 -18.25 -15.78
C GLU A 91 -2.95 -17.99 -15.13
N ARG A 92 -2.18 -17.03 -15.67
CA ARG A 92 -0.88 -16.65 -15.12
C ARG A 92 -1.00 -16.09 -13.70
N LEU A 93 -2.00 -15.25 -13.43
CA LEU A 93 -2.27 -14.73 -12.10
C LEU A 93 -2.57 -15.85 -11.09
N LEU A 94 -3.43 -16.81 -11.47
CA LEU A 94 -3.77 -17.95 -10.61
C LEU A 94 -2.56 -18.85 -10.33
N MET A 95 -1.71 -19.10 -11.33
CA MET A 95 -0.43 -19.77 -11.13
C MET A 95 0.50 -18.98 -10.21
N GLY A 96 0.50 -17.65 -10.34
CA GLY A 96 1.24 -16.73 -9.48
C GLY A 96 0.83 -16.83 -8.01
N LEU A 97 -0.47 -16.95 -7.72
CA LEU A 97 -0.98 -17.11 -6.36
C LEU A 97 -0.47 -18.40 -5.69
N ALA A 98 -0.34 -19.48 -6.45
CA ALA A 98 0.17 -20.76 -5.97
C ALA A 98 1.71 -20.88 -6.09
N HIS A 99 2.41 -19.81 -6.44
CA HIS A 99 3.83 -19.86 -6.78
C HIS A 99 4.71 -20.04 -5.53
N GLU A 100 5.72 -20.94 -5.61
CA GLU A 100 6.61 -21.25 -4.49
C GLU A 100 7.49 -20.06 -4.08
N VAL A 101 7.89 -19.23 -5.04
CA VAL A 101 8.67 -18.01 -4.77
C VAL A 101 7.81 -16.93 -4.10
N PRO A 102 8.11 -16.53 -2.85
CA PRO A 102 7.20 -15.68 -2.05
C PRO A 102 6.88 -14.32 -2.68
N VAL A 103 7.86 -13.69 -3.35
CA VAL A 103 7.69 -12.37 -3.98
C VAL A 103 6.73 -12.38 -5.17
N VAL A 104 6.70 -13.49 -5.93
CA VAL A 104 5.77 -13.66 -7.05
C VAL A 104 4.35 -13.82 -6.52
N ALA A 105 4.17 -14.71 -5.53
CA ALA A 105 2.89 -14.92 -4.89
C ALA A 105 2.39 -13.67 -4.14
N ALA A 106 3.28 -12.84 -3.57
CA ALA A 106 2.91 -11.56 -2.98
C ALA A 106 2.37 -10.57 -4.02
N ALA A 107 3.03 -10.45 -5.18
CA ALA A 107 2.58 -9.59 -6.26
C ALA A 107 1.25 -10.07 -6.85
N ALA A 108 1.11 -11.38 -7.07
CA ALA A 108 -0.14 -11.99 -7.53
C ALA A 108 -1.28 -11.81 -6.51
N MET A 109 -1.00 -11.89 -5.22
CA MET A 109 -1.97 -11.67 -4.14
C MET A 109 -2.55 -10.26 -4.18
N GLU A 110 -1.69 -9.23 -4.20
CA GLU A 110 -2.13 -7.84 -4.23
C GLU A 110 -2.95 -7.52 -5.49
N VAL A 111 -2.46 -7.96 -6.66
CA VAL A 111 -3.12 -7.76 -7.95
C VAL A 111 -4.43 -8.53 -8.02
N GLY A 112 -4.45 -9.78 -7.54
CA GLY A 112 -5.66 -10.61 -7.50
C GLY A 112 -6.75 -10.01 -6.60
N CYS A 113 -6.39 -9.44 -5.45
CA CYS A 113 -7.33 -8.71 -4.60
C CYS A 113 -7.92 -7.49 -5.33
N ARG A 114 -7.09 -6.71 -6.04
CA ARG A 114 -7.53 -5.56 -6.85
C ARG A 114 -8.46 -5.96 -8.00
N LEU A 115 -8.23 -7.13 -8.58
CA LEU A 115 -9.03 -7.68 -9.67
C LEU A 115 -10.21 -8.54 -9.18
N GLY A 116 -10.48 -8.61 -7.87
CA GLY A 116 -11.65 -9.31 -7.32
C GLY A 116 -11.56 -10.83 -7.26
N PHE A 117 -10.37 -11.43 -7.36
CA PHE A 117 -10.21 -12.88 -7.30
C PHE A 117 -10.32 -13.41 -5.85
N GLY A 118 -11.31 -14.28 -5.60
CA GLY A 118 -11.51 -14.89 -4.28
C GLY A 118 -10.33 -15.75 -3.80
N SER A 119 -9.59 -16.40 -4.71
CA SER A 119 -8.37 -17.16 -4.37
C SER A 119 -7.25 -16.26 -3.81
N ALA A 120 -7.18 -15.00 -4.23
CA ALA A 120 -6.23 -14.05 -3.66
C ALA A 120 -6.57 -13.74 -2.20
N TRP A 121 -7.86 -13.56 -1.89
CA TRP A 121 -8.33 -13.37 -0.51
C TRP A 121 -8.13 -14.58 0.39
N GLN A 122 -8.16 -15.80 -0.16
CA GLN A 122 -7.77 -17.02 0.58
C GLN A 122 -6.28 -16.96 0.97
N LEU A 123 -5.39 -16.64 0.02
CA LEU A 123 -3.97 -16.49 0.30
C LEU A 123 -3.67 -15.36 1.30
N VAL A 124 -4.45 -14.27 1.26
CA VAL A 124 -4.39 -13.19 2.26
C VAL A 124 -4.65 -13.74 3.67
N LYS A 125 -5.69 -14.56 3.88
CA LYS A 125 -5.98 -15.15 5.20
C LYS A 125 -4.83 -16.03 5.69
N GLU A 126 -4.32 -16.90 4.82
CA GLU A 126 -3.21 -17.80 5.14
C GLU A 126 -1.94 -17.04 5.53
N ARG A 127 -1.55 -16.03 4.73
CA ARG A 127 -0.33 -15.26 4.97
C ARG A 127 -0.44 -14.33 6.18
N ALA A 128 -1.62 -13.77 6.44
CA ALA A 128 -1.85 -12.94 7.63
C ALA A 128 -1.78 -13.74 8.94
N ALA A 129 -2.10 -15.04 8.91
CA ALA A 129 -1.84 -15.92 10.05
C ALA A 129 -0.33 -16.01 10.35
N GLY A 130 0.50 -16.00 9.30
CA GLY A 130 1.97 -16.04 9.37
C GLY A 130 2.68 -14.68 9.54
N ALA A 131 2.00 -13.65 10.06
CA ALA A 131 2.57 -12.30 10.28
C ALA A 131 2.89 -11.46 9.04
N ASP A 132 2.51 -11.90 7.83
CA ASP A 132 2.77 -11.13 6.60
C ASP A 132 2.07 -9.76 6.66
N ARG A 133 2.89 -8.71 6.61
CA ARG A 133 2.43 -7.33 6.79
C ARG A 133 1.46 -6.88 5.71
N MET A 134 1.71 -7.27 4.45
CA MET A 134 0.86 -6.88 3.32
C MET A 134 -0.49 -7.61 3.41
N ALA A 135 -0.48 -8.89 3.77
CA ALA A 135 -1.70 -9.67 3.97
C ALA A 135 -2.55 -9.10 5.13
N MET A 136 -1.93 -8.74 6.25
CA MET A 136 -2.64 -8.07 7.35
C MET A 136 -3.22 -6.71 6.93
N LEU A 137 -2.48 -5.94 6.13
CA LEU A 137 -3.00 -4.70 5.55
C LEU A 137 -4.21 -4.99 4.66
N LEU A 138 -4.13 -5.93 3.73
CA LEU A 138 -5.25 -6.32 2.87
C LEU A 138 -6.47 -6.79 3.68
N LEU A 139 -6.29 -7.53 4.77
CA LEU A 139 -7.36 -7.85 5.72
C LEU A 139 -7.99 -6.60 6.33
N ALA A 140 -7.20 -5.60 6.74
CA ALA A 140 -7.74 -4.35 7.27
C ALA A 140 -8.51 -3.54 6.21
N LEU A 141 -8.05 -3.58 4.96
CA LEU A 141 -8.64 -2.82 3.87
C LEU A 141 -9.92 -3.47 3.32
N GLY A 142 -9.93 -4.79 3.13
CA GLY A 142 -11.04 -5.54 2.52
C GLY A 142 -11.88 -6.38 3.49
N GLY A 143 -11.43 -6.57 4.72
CA GLY A 143 -12.08 -7.41 5.73
C GLY A 143 -13.33 -6.80 6.36
N GLY A 144 -13.99 -7.62 7.18
CA GLY A 144 -15.11 -7.22 8.02
C GLY A 144 -14.86 -7.49 9.51
N PRO A 145 -15.91 -7.50 10.34
CA PRO A 145 -15.79 -7.68 11.79
C PRO A 145 -15.10 -8.98 12.24
N ALA A 146 -15.07 -10.02 11.40
CA ALA A 146 -14.34 -11.25 11.70
C ALA A 146 -12.83 -11.05 11.55
N GLU A 147 -12.39 -10.56 10.38
CA GLU A 147 -10.98 -10.28 10.10
C GLU A 147 -10.42 -9.19 11.03
N TYR A 148 -11.22 -8.19 11.41
CA TYR A 148 -10.79 -7.17 12.37
C TYR A 148 -10.53 -7.76 13.76
N ARG A 149 -11.34 -8.72 14.20
CA ARG A 149 -11.09 -9.45 15.46
C ARG A 149 -9.82 -10.28 15.40
N GLU A 150 -9.51 -10.88 14.25
CA GLU A 150 -8.25 -11.61 14.05
C GLU A 150 -7.03 -10.68 14.13
N LEU A 151 -7.12 -9.48 13.54
CA LEU A 151 -6.07 -8.46 13.65
C LEU A 151 -5.88 -7.97 15.09
N LEU A 152 -6.98 -7.75 15.82
CA LEU A 152 -6.92 -7.39 17.25
C LEU A 152 -6.28 -8.51 18.08
N ALA A 153 -6.66 -9.77 17.84
CA ALA A 153 -6.07 -10.92 18.53
C ALA A 153 -4.56 -11.05 18.26
N ALA A 154 -4.10 -10.66 17.07
CA ALA A 154 -2.69 -10.69 16.70
C ALA A 154 -1.80 -9.74 17.55
N LEU A 155 -2.37 -8.76 18.26
CA LEU A 155 -1.62 -7.90 19.18
C LEU A 155 -0.99 -8.67 20.35
N SER A 156 -1.58 -9.81 20.74
CA SER A 156 -1.07 -10.63 21.83
C SER A 156 0.22 -11.37 21.47
N ASP A 157 0.51 -11.55 20.18
CA ASP A 157 1.71 -12.21 19.68
C ASP A 157 2.78 -11.17 19.29
N ALA A 158 3.93 -11.22 19.96
CA ALA A 158 5.01 -10.25 19.75
C ALA A 158 5.55 -10.23 18.31
N ALA A 159 5.58 -11.38 17.62
CA ALA A 159 6.07 -11.44 16.25
C ALA A 159 5.07 -10.82 15.25
N ARG A 160 3.78 -10.86 15.58
CA ARG A 160 2.69 -10.38 14.72
C ARG A 160 2.29 -8.93 15.01
N ARG A 161 2.53 -8.47 16.24
CA ARG A 161 2.08 -7.17 16.76
C ARG A 161 2.46 -5.96 15.89
N PRO A 162 3.70 -5.81 15.37
CA PRO A 162 4.03 -4.64 14.55
C PRO A 162 3.23 -4.58 13.25
N SER A 163 3.04 -5.71 12.58
CA SER A 163 2.21 -5.81 11.37
C SER A 163 0.72 -5.59 11.69
N ALA A 164 0.25 -6.08 12.84
CA ALA A 164 -1.12 -5.89 13.30
C ALA A 164 -1.42 -4.43 13.62
N LEU A 165 -0.55 -3.73 14.37
CA LEU A 165 -0.72 -2.30 14.68
C LEU A 165 -0.75 -1.46 13.40
N TRP A 166 0.15 -1.73 12.46
CA TRP A 166 0.12 -1.08 11.15
C TRP A 166 -1.24 -1.26 10.46
N ALA A 167 -1.73 -2.50 10.38
CA ALA A 167 -3.00 -2.82 9.72
C ALA A 167 -4.21 -2.21 10.45
N LEU A 168 -4.24 -2.24 11.78
CA LEU A 168 -5.33 -1.70 12.60
C LEU A 168 -5.51 -0.18 12.39
N GLY A 169 -4.42 0.54 12.09
CA GLY A 169 -4.50 1.94 11.69
C GLY A 169 -5.29 2.19 10.41
N PHE A 170 -5.57 1.17 9.60
CA PHE A 170 -6.43 1.25 8.40
C PHE A 170 -7.82 0.64 8.60
N VAL A 171 -8.01 -0.21 9.61
CA VAL A 171 -9.36 -0.57 10.09
C VAL A 171 -10.07 0.70 10.55
N GLY A 172 -9.39 1.49 11.38
CA GLY A 172 -9.77 2.87 11.64
C GLY A 172 -10.94 3.04 12.61
N THR A 173 -11.23 2.08 13.48
CA THR A 173 -12.34 2.17 14.45
C THR A 173 -11.82 2.55 15.84
N PRO A 174 -12.64 3.12 16.73
CA PRO A 174 -12.15 3.51 18.06
C PRO A 174 -11.66 2.33 18.91
N GLU A 175 -12.17 1.11 18.69
CA GLU A 175 -11.70 -0.11 19.36
C GLU A 175 -10.24 -0.44 19.00
N THR A 176 -9.80 -0.07 17.80
CA THR A 176 -8.39 -0.22 17.42
C THR A 176 -7.48 0.71 18.21
N VAL A 177 -7.95 1.92 18.51
CA VAL A 177 -7.25 2.84 19.42
C VAL A 177 -7.23 2.23 20.81
N ASP A 178 -8.39 1.86 21.35
CA ASP A 178 -8.54 1.24 22.68
C ASP A 178 -7.53 0.09 22.89
N ALA A 179 -7.47 -0.84 21.94
CA ALA A 179 -6.55 -1.98 21.98
C ALA A 179 -5.07 -1.60 21.80
N SER A 180 -4.78 -0.58 20.98
CA SER A 180 -3.40 -0.13 20.76
C SER A 180 -2.79 0.55 21.99
N LEU A 181 -3.61 1.17 22.84
CA LEU A 181 -3.12 1.93 23.99
C LEU A 181 -2.28 1.07 24.94
N GLU A 182 -2.57 -0.22 25.09
CA GLU A 182 -1.78 -1.14 25.92
C GLU A 182 -0.28 -1.09 25.59
N TRP A 183 0.05 -0.91 24.31
CA TRP A 183 1.41 -1.01 23.77
C TRP A 183 2.20 0.30 23.77
N LEU A 184 1.65 1.40 24.28
CA LEU A 184 2.31 2.72 24.26
C LEU A 184 3.67 2.75 24.97
N ASN A 185 3.87 1.90 25.99
CA ASN A 185 5.15 1.83 26.72
C ASN A 185 6.18 0.89 26.05
N ASP A 186 5.78 0.13 25.02
CA ASP A 186 6.68 -0.79 24.35
C ASP A 186 7.57 -0.04 23.35
N ARG A 187 8.87 -0.35 23.32
CA ARG A 187 9.84 0.37 22.49
C ARG A 187 9.56 0.25 20.99
N GLN A 188 9.14 -0.93 20.52
CA GLN A 188 8.91 -1.18 19.09
C GLN A 188 7.46 -0.93 18.69
N ALA A 189 6.51 -1.27 19.56
CA ALA A 189 5.09 -1.17 19.30
C ALA A 189 4.50 0.19 19.68
N GLY A 190 5.11 0.94 20.60
CA GLY A 190 4.65 2.27 21.04
C GLY A 190 4.48 3.26 19.89
N PRO A 191 5.48 3.48 19.02
CA PRO A 191 5.36 4.41 17.89
C PRO A 191 4.24 4.00 16.91
N LEU A 192 4.07 2.70 16.67
CA LEU A 192 2.99 2.17 15.83
C LEU A 192 1.60 2.33 16.49
N ALA A 193 1.49 2.17 17.81
CA ALA A 193 0.26 2.47 18.55
C ALA A 193 -0.07 3.97 18.48
N GLY A 194 0.94 4.83 18.56
CA GLY A 194 0.80 6.26 18.28
C GLY A 194 0.29 6.54 16.86
N GLU A 195 0.79 5.82 15.86
CA GLU A 195 0.31 5.93 14.49
C GLU A 195 -1.17 5.49 14.33
N VAL A 196 -1.60 4.42 15.01
CA VAL A 196 -3.03 4.02 15.07
C VAL A 196 -3.88 5.15 15.64
N PHE A 197 -3.45 5.71 16.77
CA PHE A 197 -4.11 6.83 17.42
C PHE A 197 -4.24 8.03 16.47
N THR A 198 -3.15 8.48 15.85
CA THR A 198 -3.18 9.62 14.91
C THR A 198 -4.06 9.32 13.69
N ALA A 199 -4.01 8.10 13.15
CA ALA A 199 -4.79 7.71 11.99
C ALA A 199 -6.31 7.80 12.23
N VAL A 200 -6.76 7.37 13.40
CA VAL A 200 -8.19 7.36 13.77
C VAL A 200 -8.64 8.75 14.20
N THR A 201 -7.87 9.39 15.08
CA THR A 201 -8.28 10.64 15.73
C THR A 201 -7.97 11.90 14.92
N GLY A 202 -7.03 11.82 13.97
CA GLY A 202 -6.49 12.98 13.25
C GLY A 202 -5.55 13.84 14.08
N VAL A 203 -5.31 13.51 15.35
CA VAL A 203 -4.44 14.26 16.22
C VAL A 203 -2.98 13.97 15.89
N ASN A 204 -2.26 15.00 15.47
CA ASN A 204 -0.80 14.96 15.38
C ASN A 204 -0.21 14.97 16.80
N LEU A 205 0.46 13.88 17.19
CA LEU A 205 1.01 13.72 18.53
C LEU A 205 2.00 14.83 18.91
N ALA A 206 2.86 15.25 17.97
CA ALA A 206 3.88 16.27 18.23
C ALA A 206 3.22 17.65 18.42
N GLU A 207 2.33 18.04 17.51
CA GLU A 207 1.61 19.32 17.59
C GLU A 207 0.73 19.43 18.84
N ALA A 208 0.17 18.30 19.29
CA ALA A 208 -0.66 18.23 20.49
C ALA A 208 0.15 18.08 21.80
N ASN A 209 1.49 18.10 21.75
CA ASN A 209 2.37 17.90 22.90
C ASN A 209 2.11 16.55 23.64
N LEU A 210 1.77 15.52 22.87
CA LEU A 210 1.52 14.15 23.31
C LEU A 210 2.70 13.21 23.04
N THR A 211 3.90 13.77 22.90
CA THR A 211 5.14 13.02 22.64
C THR A 211 6.10 13.12 23.81
N VAL A 212 7.06 12.19 23.83
CA VAL A 212 8.28 12.28 24.62
C VAL A 212 9.46 12.51 23.68
N ASP A 213 10.49 13.19 24.18
CA ASP A 213 11.72 13.36 23.41
C ASP A 213 12.40 11.99 23.25
N PRO A 214 12.85 11.63 22.03
CA PRO A 214 13.56 10.39 21.82
C PRO A 214 14.91 10.43 22.53
N GLU A 215 15.24 9.32 23.21
CA GLU A 215 16.62 9.10 23.66
C GLU A 215 17.50 8.88 22.43
N GLU A 216 18.57 9.67 22.30
CA GLU A 216 19.56 9.50 21.22
C GLU A 216 20.10 8.06 21.25
N THR A 217 19.62 7.23 20.32
CA THR A 217 20.12 5.87 20.13
C THR A 217 20.71 5.77 18.73
N GLU A 218 22.02 5.62 18.62
CA GLU A 218 22.66 5.27 17.35
C GLU A 218 22.39 3.80 17.03
N ALA A 219 21.32 3.53 16.27
CA ALA A 219 21.07 2.21 15.70
C ALA A 219 21.80 2.09 14.36
N LEU A 220 22.47 0.95 14.14
CA LEU A 220 23.12 0.64 12.86
C LEU A 220 22.11 0.33 11.75
N ASP A 221 20.91 -0.15 12.14
CA ASP A 221 19.79 -0.43 11.25
C ASP A 221 18.65 0.56 11.55
N HIS A 222 18.18 1.28 10.53
CA HIS A 222 17.10 2.27 10.63
C HIS A 222 15.87 1.80 9.85
N ALA A 223 14.79 1.49 10.55
CA ALA A 223 13.50 1.12 9.99
C ALA A 223 12.61 2.37 9.83
N PRO A 224 11.63 2.37 8.89
CA PRO A 224 10.68 3.47 8.78
C PRO A 224 9.91 3.77 10.08
N GLU A 225 9.67 2.75 10.90
CA GLU A 225 9.09 2.85 12.25
C GLU A 225 9.89 3.76 13.20
N ASP A 226 11.21 3.89 13.02
CA ASP A 226 12.07 4.66 13.91
C ASP A 226 11.91 6.18 13.72
N ASP A 227 11.37 6.62 12.58
CA ASP A 227 11.03 8.03 12.31
C ASP A 227 9.66 8.44 12.88
N LEU A 228 8.92 7.52 13.51
CA LEU A 228 7.61 7.84 14.08
C LEU A 228 7.74 8.60 15.40
N PRO A 229 6.83 9.55 15.70
CA PRO A 229 6.81 10.22 16.99
C PRO A 229 6.64 9.21 18.14
N LEU A 230 7.44 9.36 19.20
CA LEU A 230 7.28 8.56 20.40
C LEU A 230 6.12 9.11 21.25
N PRO A 231 5.03 8.36 21.44
CA PRO A 231 3.90 8.85 22.22
C PRO A 231 4.23 8.92 23.71
N ASP A 232 3.75 9.95 24.40
CA ASP A 232 3.70 9.99 25.87
C ASP A 232 2.52 9.10 26.34
N PRO A 233 2.77 7.96 26.99
CA PRO A 233 1.73 6.99 27.31
C PRO A 233 0.67 7.55 28.26
N VAL A 234 1.06 8.46 29.16
CA VAL A 234 0.14 9.06 30.14
C VAL A 234 -0.74 10.10 29.45
N LYS A 235 -0.13 11.01 28.68
CA LYS A 235 -0.88 12.08 28.00
C LYS A 235 -1.81 11.53 26.93
N VAL A 236 -1.37 10.55 26.12
CA VAL A 236 -2.20 9.95 25.08
C VAL A 236 -3.41 9.24 25.68
N ARG A 237 -3.22 8.43 26.73
CA ARG A 237 -4.35 7.77 27.43
C ARG A 237 -5.32 8.78 28.04
N HIS A 238 -4.79 9.86 28.62
CA HIS A 238 -5.61 10.92 29.20
C HIS A 238 -6.45 11.63 28.13
N TRP A 239 -5.82 12.02 27.02
CA TRP A 239 -6.50 12.65 25.90
C TRP A 239 -7.60 11.72 25.36
N TRP A 240 -7.26 10.45 25.13
CA TRP A 240 -8.22 9.48 24.61
C TRP A 240 -9.40 9.29 25.53
N LYS A 241 -9.19 9.16 26.84
CA LYS A 241 -10.27 9.05 27.83
C LYS A 241 -11.25 10.22 27.77
N GLN A 242 -10.78 11.44 27.48
CA GLN A 242 -11.62 12.64 27.38
C GLN A 242 -12.42 12.69 26.07
N HIS A 243 -11.84 12.21 24.97
CA HIS A 243 -12.41 12.34 23.62
C HIS A 243 -13.07 11.07 23.11
N ARG A 244 -12.87 9.92 23.75
CA ARG A 244 -13.40 8.61 23.32
C ARG A 244 -14.90 8.64 23.04
N GLY A 245 -15.65 9.40 23.85
CA GLY A 245 -17.10 9.53 23.73
C GLY A 245 -17.59 10.26 22.47
N THR A 246 -16.71 10.94 21.72
CA THR A 246 -17.06 11.55 20.43
C THR A 246 -16.97 10.56 19.26
N PHE A 247 -16.44 9.36 19.50
CA PHE A 247 -16.30 8.29 18.50
C PHE A 247 -17.34 7.21 18.73
N THR A 248 -18.00 6.79 17.65
CA THR A 248 -19.00 5.74 17.67
C THR A 248 -18.36 4.37 17.46
N ASP A 249 -18.72 3.40 18.30
CA ASP A 249 -18.23 2.03 18.18
C ASP A 249 -18.60 1.40 16.84
N GLY A 250 -17.68 0.64 16.25
CA GLY A 250 -17.80 0.02 14.94
C GLY A 250 -17.77 0.99 13.74
N GLN A 251 -17.87 2.30 13.97
CA GLN A 251 -17.73 3.31 12.92
C GLN A 251 -16.25 3.47 12.56
N ARG A 252 -15.97 3.47 11.25
CA ARG A 252 -14.63 3.73 10.73
C ARG A 252 -14.39 5.23 10.60
N TYR A 253 -13.25 5.67 11.06
CA TYR A 253 -12.73 7.03 11.01
C TYR A 253 -11.41 7.07 10.25
N LEU A 254 -11.12 8.22 9.69
CA LEU A 254 -9.83 8.56 9.12
C LEU A 254 -9.58 10.03 9.39
N MET A 255 -8.47 10.33 10.07
CA MET A 255 -8.09 11.69 10.44
C MET A 255 -9.18 12.43 11.25
N GLY A 256 -9.83 11.74 12.18
CA GLY A 256 -10.83 12.32 13.09
C GLY A 256 -12.25 12.39 12.52
N GLU A 257 -12.41 12.15 11.23
CA GLU A 257 -13.70 12.24 10.55
C GLU A 257 -14.26 10.85 10.19
N PRO A 258 -15.59 10.66 10.19
CA PRO A 258 -16.19 9.46 9.62
C PRO A 258 -15.67 9.23 8.21
N ARG A 259 -15.23 8.01 7.98
CA ARG A 259 -14.56 7.63 6.75
C ARG A 259 -15.44 7.89 5.54
N SER A 260 -14.91 8.64 4.58
CA SER A 260 -15.61 9.06 3.37
C SER A 260 -14.66 9.14 2.17
N TRP A 261 -15.22 9.23 0.96
CA TRP A 261 -14.44 9.41 -0.27
C TRP A 261 -13.60 10.67 -0.23
N THR A 262 -14.21 11.80 0.17
CA THR A 262 -13.53 13.08 0.33
C THR A 262 -12.44 13.03 1.40
N GLY A 263 -12.71 12.35 2.52
CA GLY A 263 -11.72 12.13 3.60
C GLY A 263 -10.50 11.32 3.13
N LEU A 264 -10.71 10.25 2.35
CA LEU A 264 -9.61 9.45 1.77
C LEU A 264 -8.75 10.27 0.80
N LEU A 265 -9.36 11.07 -0.08
CA LEU A 265 -8.62 11.96 -0.98
C LEU A 265 -7.86 13.06 -0.21
N ALA A 266 -8.45 13.60 0.85
CA ALA A 266 -7.77 14.57 1.72
C ALA A 266 -6.57 13.92 2.42
N ALA A 267 -6.71 12.69 2.91
CA ALA A 267 -5.63 11.94 3.55
C ALA A 267 -4.50 11.58 2.56
N LEU A 268 -4.82 11.25 1.30
CA LEU A 268 -3.79 11.05 0.25
C LEU A 268 -2.98 12.32 -0.01
N LEU A 269 -3.65 13.47 -0.01
CA LEU A 269 -3.05 14.78 -0.31
C LEU A 269 -2.23 15.33 0.85
N ARG A 270 -2.79 15.31 2.07
CA ARG A 270 -2.27 16.05 3.24
C ARG A 270 -1.72 15.15 4.34
N GLY A 271 -2.01 13.85 4.30
CA GLY A 271 -1.55 12.89 5.29
C GLY A 271 -0.09 12.45 5.08
N SER A 272 0.38 11.61 6.01
CA SER A 272 1.74 11.06 5.97
C SER A 272 2.02 10.31 4.66
N MET A 273 3.19 10.58 4.06
CA MET A 273 3.65 9.89 2.84
C MET A 273 3.75 8.38 3.03
N ARG A 274 4.12 7.92 4.23
CA ARG A 274 4.23 6.49 4.57
C ARG A 274 2.92 5.73 4.36
N ARG A 275 1.79 6.39 4.61
CA ARG A 275 0.46 5.77 4.53
C ARG A 275 -0.16 5.87 3.14
N ARG A 276 0.43 6.67 2.23
CA ARG A 276 -0.17 7.04 0.94
C ARG A 276 -0.40 5.84 0.03
N SER A 277 0.54 4.90 -0.07
CA SER A 277 0.37 3.70 -0.90
C SER A 277 -0.76 2.80 -0.40
N ALA A 278 -0.87 2.61 0.91
CA ALA A 278 -1.94 1.83 1.53
C ALA A 278 -3.32 2.48 1.38
N LEU A 279 -3.40 3.82 1.53
CA LEU A 279 -4.64 4.57 1.27
C LEU A 279 -5.06 4.53 -0.21
N LEU A 280 -4.09 4.52 -1.14
CA LEU A 280 -4.37 4.36 -2.56
C LEU A 280 -4.90 2.95 -2.85
N LEU A 281 -4.24 1.92 -2.30
CA LEU A 281 -4.68 0.53 -2.43
C LEU A 281 -6.11 0.36 -1.89
N ASP A 282 -6.43 0.98 -0.76
CA ASP A 282 -7.77 0.98 -0.17
C ASP A 282 -8.83 1.55 -1.12
N LEU A 283 -8.53 2.66 -1.79
CA LEU A 283 -9.41 3.20 -2.83
C LEU A 283 -9.52 2.25 -4.03
N GLN A 284 -8.40 1.69 -4.50
CA GLN A 284 -8.37 0.79 -5.65
C GLN A 284 -9.17 -0.50 -5.41
N LEU A 285 -9.13 -1.06 -4.20
CA LEU A 285 -9.93 -2.24 -3.81
C LEU A 285 -11.44 -1.97 -3.80
N ARG A 286 -11.85 -0.71 -3.69
CA ARG A 286 -13.26 -0.28 -3.56
C ARG A 286 -13.81 0.34 -4.83
N CYS A 287 -12.96 0.57 -5.82
CA CYS A 287 -13.38 1.06 -7.12
C CYS A 287 -13.90 -0.08 -7.99
N PRO A 288 -14.98 0.14 -8.76
CA PRO A 288 -15.41 -0.84 -9.75
C PRO A 288 -14.29 -1.15 -10.75
N GLU A 289 -14.19 -2.40 -11.18
CA GLU A 289 -13.13 -2.92 -12.10
C GLU A 289 -12.91 -2.07 -13.37
N LYS A 290 -13.91 -1.29 -13.79
CA LYS A 290 -13.85 -0.42 -14.98
C LYS A 290 -13.20 0.95 -14.73
N ARG A 291 -12.90 1.32 -13.48
CA ARG A 291 -12.28 2.61 -13.13
C ARG A 291 -10.91 2.37 -12.53
N SER A 292 -9.86 2.57 -13.33
CA SER A 292 -8.50 2.57 -12.80
C SER A 292 -8.22 3.90 -12.09
N LEU A 293 -7.89 3.83 -10.80
CA LEU A 293 -7.38 4.96 -10.05
C LEU A 293 -5.87 5.05 -10.24
N LEU A 294 -5.48 5.93 -11.14
CA LEU A 294 -4.08 6.17 -11.47
C LEU A 294 -3.53 7.25 -10.54
N LEU A 295 -2.67 6.83 -9.62
CA LEU A 295 -1.81 7.70 -8.84
C LEU A 295 -0.50 6.96 -8.63
N GLN A 296 0.62 7.62 -8.89
CA GLN A 296 1.95 7.10 -8.65
C GLN A 296 2.56 7.82 -7.43
N PRO A 297 2.49 7.27 -6.20
CA PRO A 297 2.93 7.96 -4.98
C PRO A 297 4.42 8.32 -4.96
N ARG A 298 5.21 7.68 -5.84
CA ARG A 298 6.64 7.93 -6.01
C ARG A 298 6.95 8.89 -7.16
N ALA A 299 5.97 9.42 -7.88
CA ALA A 299 6.18 10.39 -8.97
C ALA A 299 6.65 11.75 -8.43
N PRO A 300 7.25 12.61 -9.28
CA PRO A 300 7.42 14.02 -8.94
C PRO A 300 6.08 14.64 -8.50
N THR A 301 6.14 15.58 -7.56
CA THR A 301 4.95 16.21 -6.96
C THR A 301 3.96 16.75 -7.99
N ARG A 302 4.46 17.34 -9.09
CA ARG A 302 3.62 17.85 -10.19
C ARG A 302 2.74 16.76 -10.82
N GLN A 303 3.31 15.59 -11.14
CA GLN A 303 2.57 14.46 -11.68
C GLN A 303 1.54 13.95 -10.67
N GLN A 304 1.92 13.81 -9.39
CA GLN A 304 0.98 13.39 -8.33
C GLN A 304 -0.22 14.33 -8.21
N TYR A 305 -0.01 15.66 -8.27
CA TYR A 305 -1.11 16.63 -8.24
C TYR A 305 -2.03 16.52 -9.46
N ALA A 306 -1.47 16.29 -10.65
CA ALA A 306 -2.26 16.12 -11.87
C ALA A 306 -3.13 14.85 -11.82
N GLU A 307 -2.55 13.73 -11.38
CA GLU A 307 -3.24 12.45 -11.18
C GLU A 307 -4.32 12.54 -10.10
N LEU A 308 -4.01 13.15 -8.96
CA LEU A 308 -4.98 13.37 -7.89
C LEU A 308 -6.14 14.27 -8.35
N ALA A 309 -5.86 15.33 -9.11
CA ALA A 309 -6.88 16.19 -9.67
C ALA A 309 -7.77 15.45 -10.69
N ALA A 310 -7.24 14.44 -11.40
CA ALA A 310 -8.04 13.58 -12.26
C ALA A 310 -8.95 12.65 -11.45
N ILE A 311 -8.45 12.07 -10.35
CA ILE A 311 -9.24 11.23 -9.44
C ILE A 311 -10.39 12.03 -8.81
N GLN A 312 -10.14 13.28 -8.40
CA GLN A 312 -11.16 14.17 -7.82
C GLN A 312 -12.33 14.47 -8.74
N ARG A 313 -12.15 14.39 -10.06
CA ARG A 313 -13.20 14.63 -11.06
C ARG A 313 -14.07 13.41 -11.32
N LEU A 314 -13.70 12.23 -10.81
CA LEU A 314 -14.54 11.05 -10.91
C LEU A 314 -15.81 11.29 -10.08
N ASP A 315 -16.98 11.05 -10.67
CA ASP A 315 -18.26 11.12 -9.94
C ASP A 315 -18.14 10.34 -8.63
N HIS A 316 -18.63 10.93 -7.54
CA HIS A 316 -18.63 10.33 -6.21
C HIS A 316 -19.01 8.85 -6.32
N VAL A 317 -18.01 7.99 -6.17
CA VAL A 317 -18.25 6.58 -5.97
C VAL A 317 -18.88 6.53 -4.59
N GLU A 318 -20.14 6.10 -4.49
CA GLU A 318 -20.65 5.58 -3.24
C GLU A 318 -19.68 4.48 -2.83
N LEU A 319 -18.75 4.82 -1.94
CA LEU A 319 -17.93 3.82 -1.30
C LEU A 319 -18.92 2.87 -0.66
N ASN A 320 -18.98 1.64 -1.14
CA ASN A 320 -19.56 0.54 -0.39
C ASN A 320 -18.63 0.28 0.81
N ALA A 321 -18.56 1.25 1.73
CA ALA A 321 -17.65 1.30 2.87
C ALA A 321 -17.91 0.13 3.82
N ALA A 322 -19.12 -0.43 3.77
CA ALA A 322 -19.61 -1.53 4.61
C ALA A 322 -19.53 -2.92 3.97
N ARG A 323 -19.17 -3.06 2.68
CA ARG A 323 -19.12 -4.39 2.05
C ARG A 323 -17.76 -5.04 2.30
N SER A 324 -17.79 -6.16 3.02
CA SER A 324 -16.68 -7.12 3.06
C SER A 324 -16.32 -7.55 1.65
N LEU A 325 -15.03 -7.60 1.34
CA LEU A 325 -14.50 -8.19 0.11
C LEU A 325 -14.22 -9.70 0.26
N PHE A 326 -14.47 -10.25 1.46
CA PHE A 326 -14.64 -11.67 1.73
C PHE A 326 -16.09 -12.10 1.57
#